data_AF-W5JKE4-F1
#
_entry.id   AF-W5JKE4-F1
#
_cell.length_a   1.000
_cell.length_b   1.000
_cell.length_c   1.000
_cell.angle_alpha   90.00
_cell.angle_beta   90.00
_cell.angle_gamma   90.00
#
_symmetry.space_group_name_H-M   'P 1'
#
loop_
_entity.id
_entity.type
_entity.pdbx_description
1 polymer ?
#
loop_
_entity_poly.entity_id
_entity_poly.type
_entity_poly.pdbx_seq_one_letter_code
_entity_poly.pdbx_strand_id
1 'polypeptide(L)'
;MNQIYSQGESTTVGLKVCDILQSNSSTAGSTQEEFELCDDDVKFETFFYTMVLGIFGAIYALITSAILGRFDQKVMMVFNCTVAGICGIALQFIANSYAVAILFCFEIVFAGYCVLLVNANVVAIFPTNVRAMAVALTNMIGRLSCFVASAVIGLLMMQNCPVTFYMLSALLFLCAGLTFLLPKT
;
A
#
# COMPACT_ATOMS: atom_id res chain seq x y z
N MET A 1 -22.38 -23.40 14.67
CA MET A 1 -23.51 -23.08 13.78
C MET A 1 -23.41 -21.59 13.44
N ASN A 2 -22.44 -21.14 12.65
CA ASN A 2 -22.17 -21.38 11.21
C ASN A 2 -23.13 -20.60 10.29
N GLN A 3 -23.11 -19.26 10.25
CA GLN A 3 -23.69 -18.52 9.10
C GLN A 3 -23.03 -17.16 8.75
N ILE A 4 -21.91 -16.70 9.35
CA ILE A 4 -21.21 -15.46 8.91
C ILE A 4 -19.72 -15.68 8.56
N TYR A 5 -19.35 -16.94 8.26
CA TYR A 5 -18.17 -17.23 7.44
C TYR A 5 -18.55 -17.36 5.94
N SER A 6 -19.82 -17.11 5.60
CA SER A 6 -20.40 -17.27 4.26
C SER A 6 -20.74 -15.94 3.58
N GLN A 7 -19.81 -14.98 3.61
CA GLN A 7 -19.74 -13.90 2.61
C GLN A 7 -18.29 -13.65 2.15
N GLY A 8 -17.41 -14.64 2.37
CA GLY A 8 -16.04 -14.63 1.88
C GLY A 8 -15.56 -15.95 1.27
N GLU A 9 -16.34 -17.04 1.39
CA GLU A 9 -15.98 -18.34 0.82
C GLU A 9 -17.22 -19.17 0.44
N SER A 10 -17.80 -18.96 -0.75
CA SER A 10 -18.33 -20.03 -1.64
C SER A 10 -19.16 -19.46 -2.80
N THR A 11 -18.44 -18.99 -3.81
CA THR A 11 -18.64 -19.14 -5.27
C THR A 11 -17.74 -18.03 -5.77
N THR A 12 -16.48 -18.33 -6.04
CA THR A 12 -16.11 -18.65 -7.40
C THR A 12 -14.79 -19.41 -7.47
N VAL A 13 -14.90 -20.70 -7.76
CA VAL A 13 -13.85 -21.47 -8.41
C VAL A 13 -13.39 -20.68 -9.64
N GLY A 14 -12.27 -19.95 -9.52
CA GLY A 14 -11.62 -19.25 -10.64
C GLY A 14 -12.03 -17.81 -10.96
N LEU A 15 -12.62 -17.03 -10.04
CA LEU A 15 -12.84 -15.58 -10.30
C LEU A 15 -11.93 -14.69 -9.45
N LYS A 16 -11.52 -13.58 -10.07
CA LYS A 16 -10.48 -12.64 -9.61
C LYS A 16 -11.03 -11.75 -8.49
N VAL A 17 -10.14 -11.13 -7.71
CA VAL A 17 -10.45 -10.12 -6.65
C VAL A 17 -11.52 -9.10 -7.07
N CYS A 18 -11.55 -8.76 -8.35
CA CYS A 18 -12.52 -7.85 -8.96
C CYS A 18 -13.98 -8.29 -8.91
N ASP A 19 -14.27 -9.59 -8.99
CA ASP A 19 -15.64 -10.10 -8.86
C ASP A 19 -16.17 -9.94 -7.44
N ILE A 20 -15.29 -10.13 -6.45
CA ILE A 20 -15.60 -10.01 -5.02
C ILE A 20 -15.85 -8.53 -4.67
N LEU A 21 -15.09 -7.62 -5.26
CA LEU A 21 -15.27 -6.18 -5.06
C LEU A 21 -16.53 -5.65 -5.77
N GLN A 22 -16.88 -6.18 -6.94
CA GLN A 22 -18.05 -5.74 -7.69
C GLN A 22 -19.37 -6.23 -7.08
N SER A 23 -19.39 -7.42 -6.47
CA SER A 23 -20.58 -7.92 -5.75
C SER A 23 -20.89 -7.10 -4.48
N ASN A 24 -19.89 -6.53 -3.81
CA ASN A 24 -20.08 -5.69 -2.61
C ASN A 24 -20.36 -4.21 -2.93
N SER A 25 -19.99 -3.75 -4.14
CA SER A 25 -20.15 -2.35 -4.58
C SER A 25 -21.60 -1.87 -4.76
N SER A 26 -22.60 -2.77 -4.75
CA SER A 26 -24.01 -2.38 -4.75
C SER A 26 -24.49 -1.80 -3.41
N THR A 27 -23.66 -1.88 -2.36
CA THR A 27 -24.04 -1.47 -0.99
C THR A 27 -23.12 -0.37 -0.40
N ALA A 28 -21.93 -0.10 -0.94
CA ALA A 28 -20.93 0.71 -0.23
C ALA A 28 -20.56 2.03 -0.93
N GLY A 29 -21.27 3.11 -0.57
CA GLY A 29 -20.79 4.48 -0.71
C GLY A 29 -20.16 4.96 0.60
N SER A 30 -18.95 4.52 0.94
CA SER A 30 -18.10 5.19 1.95
C SER A 30 -16.70 4.59 2.00
N THR A 31 -15.73 5.45 1.68
CA THR A 31 -14.41 5.63 2.30
C THR A 31 -13.67 4.40 2.84
N GLN A 32 -12.42 4.25 2.39
CA GLN A 32 -11.35 3.55 3.12
C GLN A 32 -11.20 4.11 4.54
N GLU A 33 -12.02 3.65 5.46
CA GLU A 33 -11.79 3.50 6.90
C GLU A 33 -12.64 2.29 7.29
N GLU A 34 -12.04 1.30 7.95
CA GLU A 34 -12.80 0.29 8.69
C GLU A 34 -13.62 1.01 9.77
N PHE A 35 -14.82 1.47 9.40
CA PHE A 35 -15.86 1.92 10.32
C PHE A 35 -17.21 1.42 9.80
N GLU A 36 -17.39 0.10 9.82
CA GLU A 36 -18.73 -0.48 9.89
C GLU A 36 -18.98 -0.85 11.36
N LEU A 37 -19.59 0.07 12.08
CA LEU A 37 -20.04 -0.12 13.45
C LEU A 37 -21.41 -0.82 13.41
N CYS A 38 -21.44 -2.11 13.77
CA CYS A 38 -22.45 -2.76 14.63
C CYS A 38 -22.30 -4.30 14.62
N ASP A 39 -21.39 -4.83 15.46
CA ASP A 39 -21.62 -5.97 16.38
C ASP A 39 -20.44 -5.97 17.38
N ASP A 40 -20.74 -6.05 18.68
CA ASP A 40 -19.81 -5.72 19.79
C ASP A 40 -18.69 -6.77 20.03
N ASP A 41 -18.45 -7.68 19.09
CA ASP A 41 -17.35 -8.64 19.14
C ASP A 41 -16.29 -8.29 18.09
N VAL A 42 -15.45 -7.31 18.44
CA VAL A 42 -14.19 -7.04 17.73
C VAL A 42 -13.37 -8.33 17.73
N LYS A 43 -13.40 -9.05 16.60
CA LYS A 43 -12.73 -10.34 16.43
C LYS A 43 -11.27 -10.23 16.86
N PHE A 44 -10.93 -10.90 17.96
CA PHE A 44 -9.57 -10.99 18.52
C PHE A 44 -8.50 -11.33 17.47
N GLU A 45 -8.90 -12.07 16.44
CA GLU A 45 -8.11 -12.40 15.25
C GLU A 45 -7.60 -11.16 14.50
N THR A 46 -8.46 -10.22 14.12
CA THR A 46 -8.04 -9.03 13.34
C THR A 46 -7.08 -8.16 14.14
N PHE A 47 -7.34 -8.02 15.45
CA PHE A 47 -6.43 -7.32 16.36
C PHE A 47 -5.06 -8.01 16.42
N PHE A 48 -5.03 -9.34 16.53
CA PHE A 48 -3.80 -10.11 16.54
C PHE A 48 -3.03 -9.98 15.22
N TYR A 49 -3.71 -10.03 14.08
CA TYR A 49 -3.09 -9.81 12.76
C TYR A 49 -2.46 -8.42 12.65
N THR A 50 -3.17 -7.36 13.00
CA THR A 50 -2.65 -5.98 12.96
C THR A 50 -1.50 -5.79 13.95
N MET A 51 -1.56 -6.40 15.13
CA MET A 51 -0.47 -6.39 16.10
C MET A 51 0.79 -7.07 15.56
N VAL A 52 0.64 -8.27 14.98
CA VAL A 52 1.75 -9.02 14.37
C VAL A 52 2.35 -8.25 13.21
N LEU A 53 1.52 -7.69 12.32
CA LEU A 53 1.96 -6.83 11.21
C LEU A 53 2.68 -5.58 11.72
N GLY A 54 2.20 -4.96 12.79
CA GLY A 54 2.85 -3.85 13.46
C GLY A 54 4.23 -4.22 14.01
N ILE A 55 4.38 -5.40 14.63
CA ILE A 55 5.67 -5.91 15.11
C ILE A 55 6.62 -6.18 13.94
N PHE A 56 6.17 -6.86 12.89
CA PHE A 56 6.97 -7.08 11.69
C PHE A 56 7.38 -5.77 11.03
N GLY A 57 6.45 -4.81 10.95
CA GLY A 57 6.71 -3.45 10.52
C GLY A 57 7.81 -2.81 11.36
N ALA A 58 7.68 -2.81 12.70
CA ALA A 58 8.68 -2.23 13.59
C ALA A 58 10.07 -2.87 13.43
N ILE A 59 10.15 -4.20 13.32
CA ILE A 59 11.41 -4.92 13.06
C ILE A 59 12.01 -4.48 11.72
N TYR A 60 11.19 -4.39 10.68
CA TYR A 60 11.61 -3.90 9.36
C TYR A 60 12.12 -2.45 9.43
N ALA A 61 11.47 -1.58 10.21
CA ALA A 61 11.92 -0.21 10.44
C ALA A 61 13.30 -0.16 11.09
N LEU A 62 13.52 -0.98 12.12
CA LEU A 62 14.79 -1.05 12.84
C LEU A 62 15.91 -1.56 11.93
N ILE A 63 15.64 -2.61 11.16
CA ILE A 63 16.58 -3.15 10.17
C ILE A 63 16.93 -2.07 9.15
N THR A 64 15.93 -1.39 8.59
CA THR A 64 16.12 -0.34 7.60
C THR A 64 16.93 0.82 8.19
N SER A 65 16.59 1.28 9.39
CA SER A 65 17.31 2.33 10.13
C SER A 65 18.78 1.97 10.39
N ALA A 66 19.07 0.72 10.77
CA ALA A 66 20.44 0.24 10.94
C ALA A 66 21.22 0.19 9.61
N ILE A 67 20.54 -0.17 8.52
CA ILE A 67 21.10 -0.25 7.18
C ILE A 67 21.35 1.12 6.54
N LEU A 68 20.57 2.15 6.90
CA LEU A 68 20.79 3.54 6.45
C LEU A 68 22.19 4.07 6.82
N GLY A 69 22.83 3.51 7.85
CA GLY A 69 24.22 3.85 8.18
C GLY A 69 25.28 3.26 7.26
N ARG A 70 24.93 2.26 6.42
CA ARG A 70 25.86 1.60 5.49
C ARG A 70 25.47 1.70 4.01
N PHE A 71 24.17 1.81 3.71
CA PHE A 71 23.66 1.87 2.36
C PHE A 71 23.06 3.24 2.06
N ASP A 72 23.24 3.69 0.83
CA ASP A 72 22.58 4.88 0.33
C ASP A 72 21.06 4.75 0.38
N GLN A 73 20.43 5.76 0.96
CA GLN A 73 19.00 5.82 1.16
C GLN A 73 18.20 5.78 -0.16
N LYS A 74 18.82 6.17 -1.28
CA LYS A 74 18.24 6.02 -2.63
C LYS A 74 18.08 4.55 -3.04
N VAL A 75 19.08 3.70 -2.74
CA VAL A 75 19.05 2.27 -3.11
C VAL A 75 17.96 1.54 -2.36
N MET A 76 17.79 1.86 -1.07
CA MET A 76 16.70 1.31 -0.26
C MET A 76 15.32 1.70 -0.81
N MET A 77 15.17 2.93 -1.32
CA MET A 77 13.91 3.39 -1.91
C MET A 77 13.56 2.62 -3.18
N VAL A 78 14.53 2.45 -4.09
CA VAL A 78 14.33 1.66 -5.31
C VAL A 78 13.95 0.22 -4.96
N PHE A 79 14.69 -0.40 -4.04
CA PHE A 79 14.40 -1.77 -3.61
C PHE A 79 12.97 -1.91 -3.07
N ASN A 80 12.57 -1.03 -2.15
CA ASN A 80 11.21 -1.03 -1.58
C ASN A 80 10.13 -0.85 -2.66
N CYS A 81 10.28 0.13 -3.57
CA CYS A 81 9.33 0.33 -4.67
C CYS A 81 9.25 -0.86 -5.61
N THR A 82 10.38 -1.51 -5.93
CA THR A 82 10.37 -2.70 -6.80
C THR A 82 9.69 -3.89 -6.13
N VAL A 83 9.95 -4.14 -4.84
CA VAL A 83 9.29 -5.22 -4.10
C VAL A 83 7.78 -4.96 -4.00
N ALA A 84 7.38 -3.73 -3.67
CA ALA A 84 5.98 -3.34 -3.65
C ALA A 84 5.30 -3.52 -5.03
N GLY A 85 5.96 -3.08 -6.11
CA GLY A 85 5.43 -3.24 -7.48
C GLY A 85 5.32 -4.71 -7.91
N ILE A 86 6.26 -5.56 -7.52
CA ILE A 86 6.20 -7.02 -7.79
C ILE A 86 5.04 -7.65 -7.02
N CYS A 87 4.83 -7.27 -5.75
CA CYS A 87 3.66 -7.70 -4.97
C CYS A 87 2.34 -7.26 -5.63
N GLY A 88 2.28 -6.02 -6.11
CA GLY A 88 1.17 -5.45 -6.90
C GLY A 88 0.81 -6.29 -8.13
N ILE A 89 1.82 -6.73 -8.89
CA ILE A 89 1.60 -7.60 -10.05
C ILE A 89 1.23 -9.03 -9.63
N ALA A 90 1.84 -9.55 -8.56
CA ALA A 90 1.58 -10.90 -8.06
C ALA A 90 0.12 -11.09 -7.62
N LEU A 91 -0.50 -10.03 -7.09
CA LEU A 91 -1.93 -10.00 -6.76
C LEU A 91 -2.83 -10.36 -7.97
N GLN A 92 -2.37 -10.11 -9.19
CA GLN A 92 -3.13 -10.43 -10.41
C GLN A 92 -3.12 -11.92 -10.78
N PHE A 93 -2.12 -12.68 -10.31
CA PHE A 93 -1.91 -14.09 -10.64
C PHE A 93 -2.42 -15.05 -9.57
N ILE A 94 -2.51 -14.61 -8.32
CA ILE A 94 -2.98 -15.42 -7.20
C ILE A 94 -4.52 -15.36 -7.10
N ALA A 95 -5.17 -16.52 -7.15
CA ALA A 95 -6.62 -16.67 -6.94
C ALA A 95 -7.00 -17.09 -5.51
N ASN A 96 -6.03 -17.13 -4.59
CA ASN A 96 -6.25 -17.57 -3.21
C ASN A 96 -6.46 -16.37 -2.28
N SER A 97 -7.65 -16.24 -1.70
CA SER A 97 -8.10 -15.10 -0.90
C SER A 97 -7.16 -14.75 0.26
N TYR A 98 -6.60 -15.76 0.93
CA TYR A 98 -5.66 -15.56 2.04
C TYR A 98 -4.33 -14.96 1.57
N ALA A 99 -3.81 -15.43 0.43
CA ALA A 99 -2.56 -14.93 -0.13
C ALA A 99 -2.71 -13.51 -0.67
N VAL A 100 -3.86 -13.17 -1.26
CA VAL A 100 -4.17 -11.80 -1.70
C VAL A 100 -4.18 -10.83 -0.51
N ALA A 101 -4.86 -11.16 0.59
CA ALA A 101 -4.94 -10.28 1.76
C ALA A 101 -3.56 -10.00 2.37
N ILE A 102 -2.71 -11.03 2.46
CA ILE A 102 -1.34 -10.90 2.96
C ILE A 102 -0.51 -10.01 2.02
N LEU A 103 -0.57 -10.26 0.71
CA LEU A 103 0.17 -9.47 -0.28
C LEU A 103 -0.23 -7.99 -0.29
N PHE A 104 -1.53 -7.71 -0.17
CA PHE A 104 -2.05 -6.35 -0.10
C PHE A 104 -1.57 -5.62 1.16
N CYS A 105 -1.54 -6.32 2.30
CA CYS A 105 -1.00 -5.74 3.52
C CYS A 105 0.50 -5.43 3.39
N PHE A 106 1.29 -6.35 2.84
CA PHE A 106 2.70 -6.09 2.56
C PHE A 106 2.88 -4.88 1.64
N GLU A 107 2.10 -4.78 0.56
CA GLU A 107 2.14 -3.65 -0.36
C GLU A 107 1.92 -2.31 0.35
N ILE A 108 0.89 -2.22 1.22
CA ILE A 108 0.60 -1.00 2.01
C ILE A 108 1.76 -0.65 2.94
N VAL A 109 2.31 -1.64 3.65
CA VAL A 109 3.44 -1.43 4.56
C VAL A 109 4.65 -0.90 3.80
N PHE A 110 5.02 -1.55 2.70
CA PHE A 110 6.13 -1.12 1.84
C PHE A 110 5.91 0.29 1.25
N ALA A 111 4.69 0.60 0.80
CA ALA A 111 4.34 1.93 0.30
C ALA A 111 4.46 3.01 1.40
N GLY A 112 4.01 2.71 2.63
CA GLY A 112 4.20 3.60 3.79
C GLY A 112 5.66 3.86 4.11
N TYR A 113 6.51 2.83 4.03
CA TYR A 113 7.96 2.97 4.19
C TYR A 113 8.60 3.85 3.12
N CYS A 114 8.12 3.79 1.88
CA CYS A 114 8.61 4.67 0.81
C CYS A 114 8.40 6.14 1.16
N VAL A 115 7.25 6.51 1.73
CA VAL A 115 6.96 7.90 2.14
C VAL A 115 7.91 8.36 3.26
N LEU A 116 8.16 7.49 4.25
CA LEU A 116 9.12 7.77 5.32
C LEU A 116 10.53 8.01 4.75
N LEU A 117 10.94 7.16 3.83
CA LEU A 117 12.26 7.21 3.21
C LEU A 117 12.42 8.42 2.28
N VAL A 118 11.37 8.83 1.56
CA VAL A 118 11.38 10.07 0.77
C VAL A 118 11.60 11.28 1.68
N ASN A 119 10.87 11.37 2.79
CA ASN A 119 11.02 12.48 3.73
C ASN A 119 12.44 12.56 4.32
N ALA A 120 13.03 11.42 4.70
CA ALA A 120 14.40 11.40 5.18
C ALA A 120 15.42 11.76 4.07
N ASN A 121 15.15 11.40 2.80
CA ASN A 121 16.04 11.72 1.67
C ASN A 121 16.05 13.22 1.40
N VAL A 122 14.87 13.84 1.41
CA VAL A 122 14.70 15.30 1.28
C VAL A 122 15.50 16.02 2.36
N VAL A 123 15.44 15.54 3.61
CA VAL A 123 16.19 16.11 4.74
C VAL A 123 17.71 16.01 4.57
N ALA A 124 18.21 14.96 3.94
CA ALA A 124 19.64 14.75 3.67
C ALA A 124 20.17 15.61 2.51
N ILE A 125 19.34 15.86 1.50
CA ILE A 125 19.73 16.63 0.29
C ILE A 125 19.65 18.15 0.52
N PHE A 126 18.63 18.62 1.25
CA PHE A 126 18.42 20.06 1.43
C PHE A 126 19.19 20.64 2.64
N PRO A 127 19.82 21.82 2.49
CA PRO A 127 20.49 22.50 3.59
C PRO A 127 19.51 22.90 4.69
N THR A 128 20.02 23.01 5.93
CA THR A 128 19.22 23.22 7.16
C THR A 128 18.23 24.38 7.10
N ASN A 129 18.57 25.45 6.39
CA ASN A 129 17.73 26.65 6.28
C ASN A 129 16.41 26.43 5.52
N VAL A 130 16.33 25.44 4.62
CA VAL A 130 15.13 25.19 3.79
C VAL A 130 14.53 23.79 4.00
N ARG A 131 15.11 22.99 4.90
CA ARG A 131 14.72 21.61 5.19
C ARG A 131 13.24 21.48 5.56
N ALA A 132 12.77 22.29 6.51
CA ALA A 132 11.39 22.22 6.99
C ALA A 132 10.38 22.53 5.88
N MET A 133 10.69 23.53 5.05
CA MET A 133 9.83 23.93 3.92
C MET A 133 9.78 22.85 2.84
N ALA A 134 10.92 22.24 2.50
CA ALA A 134 10.98 21.18 1.50
C ALA A 134 10.18 19.93 1.92
N VAL A 135 10.28 19.52 3.19
CA VAL A 135 9.50 18.39 3.73
C VAL A 135 8.01 18.71 3.75
N ALA A 136 7.63 19.92 4.17
CA ALA A 136 6.23 20.34 4.17
C ALA A 136 5.63 20.32 2.75
N LEU A 137 6.35 20.86 1.75
CA LEU A 137 5.92 20.83 0.35
C LEU A 137 5.75 19.40 -0.16
N THR A 138 6.72 18.51 0.13
CA THR A 138 6.66 17.11 -0.26
C THR A 138 5.42 16.42 0.32
N ASN A 139 5.13 16.64 1.60
CA ASN A 139 3.95 16.07 2.25
C ASN A 139 2.62 16.64 1.73
N MET A 140 2.59 17.94 1.41
CA MET A 140 1.40 18.56 0.80
C MET A 140 1.10 17.97 -0.57
N ILE A 141 2.12 17.80 -1.42
CA ILE A 141 1.96 17.13 -2.72
C ILE A 141 1.49 15.69 -2.53
N GLY A 142 2.04 14.98 -1.54
CA GLY A 142 1.59 13.63 -1.16
C GLY A 142 0.08 13.59 -0.86
N ARG A 143 -0.41 14.51 -0.02
CA ARG A 143 -1.85 14.60 0.28
C ARG A 143 -2.71 14.93 -0.94
N LEU A 144 -2.30 15.89 -1.77
CA LEU A 144 -3.01 16.20 -3.01
C LEU A 144 -3.09 14.97 -3.91
N SER A 145 -2.00 14.19 -3.99
CA SER A 145 -1.98 12.95 -4.76
C SER A 145 -2.98 11.92 -4.23
N CYS A 146 -3.15 11.79 -2.92
CA CYS A 146 -4.18 10.91 -2.34
C CYS A 146 -5.58 11.33 -2.74
N PHE A 147 -5.92 12.62 -2.68
CA PHE A 147 -7.24 13.10 -3.11
C PHE A 147 -7.54 12.76 -4.58
N VAL A 148 -6.57 13.01 -5.47
CA VAL A 148 -6.72 12.70 -6.89
C VAL A 148 -6.76 11.19 -7.13
N ALA A 149 -5.87 10.44 -6.48
CA ALA A 149 -5.80 8.99 -6.61
C ALA A 149 -7.09 8.34 -6.13
N SER A 150 -7.57 8.64 -4.92
CA SER A 150 -8.81 8.06 -4.39
C SER A 150 -10.02 8.33 -5.29
N ALA A 151 -10.11 9.53 -5.88
CA ALA A 151 -11.18 9.85 -6.84
C ALA A 151 -11.06 9.02 -8.13
N VAL A 152 -9.86 8.91 -8.70
CA VAL A 152 -9.60 8.14 -9.93
C VAL A 152 -9.79 6.64 -9.70
N ILE A 153 -9.19 6.08 -8.65
CA ILE A 153 -9.30 4.67 -8.27
C ILE A 153 -10.75 4.28 -7.98
N GLY A 154 -11.52 5.15 -7.32
CA GLY A 154 -12.95 4.91 -7.08
C GLY A 154 -13.75 4.75 -8.39
N LEU A 155 -13.47 5.59 -9.39
CA LEU A 155 -14.12 5.49 -10.70
C LEU A 155 -13.63 4.26 -11.50
N LEU A 156 -12.32 3.98 -11.46
CA LEU A 156 -11.73 2.85 -12.19
C LEU A 156 -12.18 1.50 -11.62
N MET A 157 -12.37 1.40 -10.30
CA MET A 157 -12.81 0.16 -9.65
C MET A 157 -14.21 -0.27 -10.10
N MET A 158 -15.12 0.69 -10.36
CA MET A 158 -16.48 0.42 -10.83
C MET A 158 -16.54 -0.08 -12.27
N GLN A 159 -15.64 0.38 -13.15
CA GLN A 159 -15.68 0.02 -14.58
C GLN A 159 -14.72 -1.10 -14.95
N ASN A 160 -13.50 -1.08 -14.43
CA ASN A 160 -12.41 -1.96 -14.83
C ASN A 160 -11.45 -2.19 -13.66
N CYS A 161 -11.85 -3.03 -12.71
CA CYS A 161 -11.01 -3.37 -11.57
C CYS A 161 -9.59 -3.92 -11.92
N PRO A 162 -9.36 -4.79 -12.93
CA PRO A 162 -7.98 -5.23 -13.22
C PRO A 162 -7.09 -4.09 -13.72
N VAL A 163 -7.66 -3.08 -14.38
CA VAL A 163 -6.92 -1.91 -14.87
C VAL A 163 -6.38 -1.07 -13.71
N THR A 164 -7.12 -0.96 -12.61
CA THR A 164 -6.69 -0.23 -11.41
C THR A 164 -5.41 -0.82 -10.82
N PHE A 165 -5.34 -2.14 -10.67
CA PHE A 165 -4.15 -2.82 -10.12
C PHE A 165 -2.92 -2.67 -11.02
N TYR A 166 -3.11 -2.72 -12.34
CA TYR A 166 -2.03 -2.46 -13.29
C TYR A 166 -1.53 -1.01 -13.22
N MET A 167 -2.45 -0.03 -13.09
CA MET A 167 -2.09 1.38 -12.99
C MET A 167 -1.30 1.67 -11.71
N LEU A 168 -1.70 1.10 -10.57
CA LEU A 168 -0.98 1.21 -9.30
C LEU A 168 0.43 0.62 -9.40
N SER A 169 0.54 -0.59 -9.94
CA SER A 169 1.83 -1.26 -10.14
C SER A 169 2.73 -0.46 -11.07
N ALA A 170 2.20 0.03 -12.20
CA ALA A 170 2.94 0.85 -13.16
C ALA A 170 3.45 2.16 -12.54
N LEU A 171 2.67 2.80 -11.67
CA LEU A 171 3.10 4.00 -10.95
C LEU A 171 4.29 3.71 -10.01
N LEU A 172 4.27 2.57 -9.31
CA LEU A 172 5.39 2.15 -8.45
C LEU A 172 6.66 1.85 -9.26
N PHE A 173 6.54 1.19 -10.41
CA PHE A 173 7.68 0.97 -11.32
C PHE A 173 8.20 2.28 -11.91
N LEU A 174 7.30 3.20 -12.28
CA LEU A 174 7.69 4.52 -12.76
C LEU A 174 8.48 5.28 -11.68
N CYS A 175 8.03 5.24 -10.42
CA CYS A 175 8.73 5.85 -9.29
C CYS A 175 10.13 5.26 -9.09
N ALA A 176 10.25 3.93 -9.15
CA ALA A 176 11.54 3.24 -9.08
C ALA A 176 12.47 3.64 -10.24
N GLY A 177 11.95 3.69 -11.47
CA GLY A 177 12.70 4.10 -12.65
C GLY A 177 13.16 5.56 -12.60
N LEU A 178 12.29 6.46 -12.14
CA LEU A 178 12.63 7.88 -11.96
C LEU A 178 13.73 8.06 -10.89
N THR A 179 13.68 7.26 -9.82
CA THR A 179 14.69 7.26 -8.77
C THR A 179 16.04 6.74 -9.28
N PHE A 180 16.03 5.75 -10.18
CA PHE A 180 17.24 5.23 -10.82
C PHE A 180 17.86 6.23 -11.80
N LEU A 181 17.02 6.98 -12.53
CA LEU A 181 17.48 7.99 -13.48
C LEU A 181 18.08 9.23 -12.79
N LEU A 182 17.77 9.45 -11.51
CA LEU A 182 18.26 10.59 -10.76
C LEU A 182 19.74 10.40 -10.39
N PRO A 183 20.70 11.11 -11.03
CA PRO A 183 22.12 10.89 -10.79
C PRO A 183 22.49 11.21 -9.33
N LYS A 184 23.49 10.49 -8.85
CA LYS A 184 24.05 10.66 -7.50
C LYS A 184 24.94 11.91 -7.52
N THR A 185 24.42 13.01 -6.96
CA THR A 185 25.24 14.17 -6.55
C THR A 185 25.56 14.02 -5.08
#